data_AF-K0JJZ7-F1
#
_entry.id   AF-K0JJZ7-F1
#
_cell.length_a   1.000
_cell.length_b   1.000
_cell.length_c   1.000
_cell.angle_alpha   90.00
_cell.angle_beta   90.00
_cell.angle_gamma   90.00
#
_symmetry.space_group_name_H-M   'P 1'
#
loop_
_entity.id
_entity.type
_entity.pdbx_description
1 polymer ?
#
loop_
_entity_poly.entity_id
_entity_poly.type
_entity_poly.pdbx_seq_one_letter_code
_entity_poly.pdbx_strand_id
1 'polypeptide(L)'
;MLILSLIFIISCSSPSNPDNTNNGDIVNGGGSGNGGGSGNTGDGGSTGDGGNTDIPWTEIAPPLPVLDEEAIKYGIDISQDDTLIKEQIKTKLQAYYNDKKLYKVIFTGMPKAEYTQLNSLARLVIDVAYDLYQYKNINIEIDISKIYFNERKIKSSMFKRI
;
A
#
# COMPACT_ATOMS: atom_id res chain seq x y z
N MET A 1 27.04 1.13 38.86
CA MET A 1 27.29 0.95 37.42
C MET A 1 26.30 -0.07 36.90
N LEU A 2 25.43 0.35 35.97
CA LEU A 2 24.44 -0.52 35.34
C LEU A 2 24.98 -0.90 33.96
N ILE A 3 25.25 -2.20 33.76
CA ILE A 3 25.78 -2.75 32.52
C ILE A 3 24.65 -2.77 31.48
N LEU A 4 24.79 -2.00 30.40
CA LEU A 4 23.91 -1.99 29.25
C LEU A 4 24.49 -2.93 28.18
N SER A 5 23.90 -4.11 28.02
CA SER A 5 24.26 -5.05 26.95
C SER A 5 23.34 -4.85 25.75
N LEU A 6 23.89 -4.37 24.63
CA LEU A 6 23.24 -4.29 23.32
C LEU A 6 23.51 -5.59 22.54
N ILE A 7 22.46 -6.32 22.16
CA ILE A 7 22.56 -7.45 21.24
C ILE A 7 21.92 -7.03 19.92
N PHE A 8 22.74 -6.85 18.89
CA PHE A 8 22.30 -6.70 17.49
C PHE A 8 22.31 -8.08 16.84
N ILE A 9 21.15 -8.60 16.47
CA ILE A 9 21.01 -9.75 15.57
C ILE A 9 20.59 -9.24 14.20
N ILE A 10 21.54 -9.19 13.28
CA ILE A 10 21.29 -9.00 11.84
C ILE A 10 20.99 -10.39 11.28
N SER A 11 19.73 -10.67 10.97
CA SER A 11 19.36 -11.80 10.10
C SER A 11 19.13 -11.28 8.69
N CYS A 12 20.11 -11.50 7.82
CA CYS A 12 19.92 -11.44 6.38
C CYS A 12 19.25 -12.74 5.93
N SER A 13 17.93 -12.75 5.75
CA SER A 13 17.28 -13.76 4.91
C SER A 13 17.40 -13.30 3.45
N SER A 14 18.20 -14.02 2.66
CA SER A 14 18.19 -13.85 1.20
C SER A 14 16.83 -14.33 0.66
N PRO A 15 16.18 -13.60 -0.26
CA PRO A 15 14.97 -14.09 -0.90
C PRO A 15 15.34 -15.24 -1.86
N SER A 16 14.78 -16.42 -1.60
CA SER A 16 14.73 -17.52 -2.55
C SER A 16 13.78 -17.15 -3.69
N ASN A 17 14.32 -17.03 -4.90
CA ASN A 17 13.56 -16.84 -6.12
C ASN A 17 12.78 -18.14 -6.42
N PRO A 18 11.44 -18.13 -6.58
CA PRO A 18 10.73 -19.31 -7.01
C PRO A 18 10.98 -19.56 -8.50
N ASP A 19 11.56 -20.71 -8.81
CA ASP A 19 11.64 -21.29 -10.15
C ASP A 19 10.23 -21.41 -10.74
N ASN A 20 9.95 -20.65 -11.80
CA ASN A 20 8.83 -20.88 -12.69
C ASN A 20 9.16 -22.08 -13.59
N THR A 21 8.95 -23.29 -13.08
CA THR A 21 8.78 -24.47 -13.93
C THR A 21 7.29 -24.61 -14.24
N ASN A 22 6.82 -23.88 -15.26
CA ASN A 22 5.51 -24.15 -15.84
C ASN A 22 5.59 -25.47 -16.62
N ASN A 23 5.18 -26.55 -15.96
CA ASN A 23 4.95 -27.86 -16.55
C ASN A 23 3.66 -27.80 -17.37
N GLY A 24 3.74 -27.19 -18.56
CA GLY A 24 2.68 -27.21 -19.56
C GLY A 24 2.80 -28.45 -20.44
N ASP A 25 2.03 -29.46 -20.08
CA ASP A 25 1.85 -30.72 -20.79
C ASP A 25 1.37 -30.44 -22.23
N ILE A 26 2.27 -30.54 -23.23
CA ILE A 26 1.89 -30.53 -24.65
C ILE A 26 1.75 -31.98 -25.09
N VAL A 27 0.53 -32.50 -24.96
CA VAL A 27 0.09 -33.72 -25.63
C VAL A 27 -0.83 -33.35 -26.80
N ASN A 28 -0.27 -33.38 -28.01
CA ASN A 28 -1.07 -33.70 -29.18
C ASN A 28 -0.19 -34.45 -30.20
N GLY A 29 -0.26 -35.79 -30.16
CA GLY A 29 0.14 -36.62 -31.29
C GLY A 29 -0.90 -36.47 -32.42
N GLY A 30 -0.62 -36.76 -33.68
CA GLY A 30 0.53 -37.32 -34.37
C GLY A 30 0.12 -37.54 -35.83
N GLY A 31 1.08 -37.83 -36.71
CA GLY A 31 0.80 -38.44 -38.02
C GLY A 31 1.59 -37.91 -39.21
N SER A 32 2.71 -38.59 -39.53
CA SER A 32 3.18 -39.08 -40.85
C SER A 32 2.75 -38.33 -42.12
N GLY A 33 3.58 -37.99 -43.12
CA GLY A 33 4.98 -38.29 -43.42
C GLY A 33 5.30 -37.93 -44.89
N ASN A 34 6.60 -37.83 -45.19
CA ASN A 34 7.32 -38.04 -46.47
C ASN A 34 7.15 -37.12 -47.72
N GLY A 35 8.29 -36.58 -48.19
CA GLY A 35 8.68 -36.68 -49.61
C GLY A 35 8.84 -35.39 -50.45
N GLY A 36 10.09 -34.89 -50.52
CA GLY A 36 10.81 -34.51 -51.77
C GLY A 36 10.35 -33.33 -52.65
N GLY A 37 11.31 -32.54 -53.14
CA GLY A 37 11.19 -31.85 -54.44
C GLY A 37 11.65 -30.39 -54.48
N SER A 38 12.70 -30.15 -55.26
CA SER A 38 13.28 -28.86 -55.67
C SER A 38 12.31 -27.98 -56.48
N GLY A 39 12.39 -26.64 -56.35
CA GLY A 39 11.73 -25.71 -57.28
C GLY A 39 11.66 -24.23 -56.86
N ASN A 40 12.27 -23.38 -57.69
CA ASN A 40 12.43 -21.91 -57.72
C ASN A 40 11.26 -20.94 -57.37
N THR A 41 11.70 -19.74 -56.93
CA THR A 41 11.25 -18.34 -57.17
C THR A 41 9.76 -17.94 -57.07
N GLY A 42 9.46 -16.94 -56.22
CA GLY A 42 8.23 -16.16 -56.29
C GLY A 42 8.15 -15.04 -55.23
N ASP A 43 8.07 -13.79 -55.70
CA ASP A 43 7.83 -12.56 -54.95
C ASP A 43 6.45 -12.51 -54.27
N GLY A 44 6.28 -11.61 -53.29
CA GLY A 44 4.97 -11.04 -52.95
C GLY A 44 4.61 -11.15 -51.47
N GLY A 45 4.57 -10.00 -50.80
CA GLY A 45 4.39 -9.90 -49.36
C GLY A 45 3.01 -10.27 -48.83
N SER A 46 2.96 -10.42 -47.50
CA SER A 46 1.76 -10.28 -46.69
C SER A 46 2.12 -9.51 -45.43
N THR A 47 1.67 -8.27 -45.40
CA THR A 47 1.42 -7.52 -44.17
C THR A 47 0.25 -8.17 -43.45
N GLY A 48 0.39 -8.36 -42.14
CA GLY A 48 -0.75 -8.56 -41.24
C GLY A 48 -0.96 -10.01 -40.84
N ASP A 49 -0.43 -10.36 -39.67
CA ASP A 49 -1.26 -10.84 -38.56
C ASP A 49 -0.42 -10.74 -37.29
N GLY A 50 -0.11 -9.49 -36.91
CA GLY A 50 0.25 -9.17 -35.55
C GLY A 50 -1.01 -9.24 -34.72
N GLY A 51 -1.37 -10.45 -34.30
CA GLY A 51 -2.42 -10.71 -33.32
C GLY A 51 -2.03 -10.12 -31.98
N ASN A 52 -2.06 -8.79 -31.87
CA ASN A 52 -2.11 -8.15 -30.58
C ASN A 52 -3.56 -8.14 -30.15
N THR A 53 -3.97 -9.18 -29.45
CA THR A 53 -5.11 -9.05 -28.53
C THR A 53 -4.63 -8.14 -27.39
N ASP A 54 -4.52 -6.84 -27.66
CA ASP A 54 -4.48 -5.80 -26.64
C ASP A 54 -5.83 -5.87 -25.94
N ILE A 55 -5.96 -6.80 -25.00
CA ILE A 55 -6.99 -6.71 -23.98
C ILE A 55 -6.65 -5.40 -23.25
N PRO A 56 -7.51 -4.36 -23.31
CA PRO A 56 -7.24 -3.13 -22.59
C PRO A 56 -7.13 -3.51 -21.12
N TRP A 57 -5.93 -3.43 -20.55
CA TRP A 57 -5.72 -3.62 -19.13
C TRP A 57 -6.55 -2.56 -18.42
N THR A 58 -7.72 -2.96 -17.94
CA THR A 58 -8.53 -2.11 -17.09
C THR A 58 -7.82 -2.06 -15.75
N GLU A 59 -7.37 -0.87 -15.34
CA GLU A 59 -6.77 -0.69 -14.02
C GLU A 59 -7.77 -1.16 -12.96
N ILE A 60 -7.42 -2.23 -12.26
CA ILE A 60 -8.27 -2.79 -11.21
C ILE A 60 -8.07 -1.95 -9.95
N ALA A 61 -9.18 -1.40 -9.45
CA ALA A 61 -9.18 -0.63 -8.21
C ALA A 61 -8.53 -1.44 -7.06
N PRO A 62 -7.76 -0.80 -6.16
CA PRO A 62 -7.24 -1.50 -5.00
C PRO A 62 -8.38 -2.09 -4.15
N PRO A 63 -8.15 -3.24 -3.49
CA PRO A 63 -9.13 -3.77 -2.55
C PRO A 63 -9.36 -2.77 -1.42
N LEU A 64 -10.60 -2.67 -0.94
CA LEU A 64 -10.92 -1.85 0.22
C LEU A 64 -10.22 -2.42 1.48
N PRO A 65 -9.73 -1.56 2.38
CA PRO A 65 -9.12 -2.02 3.64
C PRO A 65 -10.18 -2.69 4.52
N VAL A 66 -9.81 -3.79 5.18
CA VAL A 66 -10.67 -4.44 6.17
C VAL A 66 -10.56 -3.70 7.51
N LEU A 67 -11.68 -3.14 7.96
CA LEU A 67 -11.79 -2.49 9.27
C LEU A 67 -12.09 -3.55 10.34
N ASP A 68 -11.20 -3.64 11.33
CA ASP A 68 -11.41 -4.45 12.53
C ASP A 68 -12.19 -3.64 13.59
N GLU A 69 -12.56 -4.29 14.70
CA GLU A 69 -13.32 -3.65 15.78
C GLU A 69 -12.61 -2.42 16.36
N GLU A 70 -11.27 -2.43 16.39
CA GLU A 70 -10.47 -1.31 16.87
C GLU A 70 -10.58 -0.12 15.92
N ALA A 71 -10.42 -0.34 14.61
CA ALA A 71 -10.60 0.68 13.60
C ALA A 71 -12.04 1.17 13.49
N ILE A 72 -13.05 0.31 13.70
CA ILE A 72 -14.46 0.72 13.74
C ILE A 72 -14.73 1.67 14.92
N LYS A 73 -14.13 1.40 16.09
CA LYS A 73 -14.36 2.21 17.29
C LYS A 73 -13.54 3.50 17.29
N TYR A 74 -12.27 3.44 16.92
CA TYR A 74 -11.32 4.55 17.07
C TYR A 74 -10.86 5.16 15.74
N GLY A 75 -11.33 4.64 14.61
CA GLY A 75 -10.97 5.12 13.28
C GLY A 75 -11.28 6.61 13.10
N ILE A 76 -10.37 7.27 12.38
CA ILE A 76 -10.45 8.66 11.97
C ILE A 76 -10.55 8.69 10.46
N ASP A 77 -11.64 9.22 9.93
CA ASP A 77 -11.85 9.30 8.48
C ASP A 77 -11.10 10.50 7.90
N ILE A 78 -10.04 10.24 7.12
CA ILE A 78 -9.18 11.27 6.54
C ILE A 78 -9.73 11.87 5.24
N SER A 79 -10.87 11.39 4.76
CA SER A 79 -11.55 11.95 3.59
C SER A 79 -12.27 13.27 3.88
N GLN A 80 -12.41 13.62 5.17
CA GLN A 80 -13.09 14.83 5.64
C GLN A 80 -12.16 16.06 5.69
N ASP A 81 -12.72 17.25 5.97
CA ASP A 81 -11.97 18.48 6.12
C ASP A 81 -10.98 18.46 7.30
N ASP A 82 -9.91 19.25 7.22
CA ASP A 82 -8.83 19.24 8.23
C ASP A 82 -9.33 19.58 9.63
N THR A 83 -10.33 20.46 9.75
CA THR A 83 -10.98 20.80 11.02
C THR A 83 -11.66 19.58 11.64
N LEU A 84 -12.43 18.82 10.85
CA LEU A 84 -13.11 17.61 11.32
C LEU A 84 -12.10 16.50 11.67
N ILE A 85 -11.04 16.36 10.86
CA ILE A 85 -9.95 15.42 11.17
C ILE A 85 -9.29 15.78 12.51
N LYS A 86 -9.01 17.06 12.79
CA LYS A 86 -8.44 17.50 14.08
C LYS A 86 -9.37 17.18 15.26
N GLU A 87 -10.67 17.43 15.13
CA GLU A 87 -11.65 17.11 16.17
C GLU A 87 -11.73 15.59 16.44
N GLN A 88 -11.71 14.78 15.38
CA GLN A 88 -11.67 13.33 15.50
C GLN A 88 -10.36 12.86 16.15
N ILE A 89 -9.20 13.36 15.73
CA ILE A 89 -7.90 13.04 16.37
C ILE A 89 -7.99 13.33 17.87
N LYS A 90 -8.47 14.51 18.27
CA LYS A 90 -8.60 14.89 19.68
C LYS A 90 -9.44 13.90 20.47
N THR A 91 -10.64 13.63 19.96
CA THR A 91 -11.63 12.77 20.64
C THR A 91 -11.16 11.32 20.70
N LYS A 92 -10.68 10.78 19.58
CA LYS A 92 -10.29 9.37 19.47
C LYS A 92 -8.96 9.08 20.19
N LEU A 93 -8.00 10.00 20.18
CA LEU A 93 -6.75 9.86 20.93
C LEU A 93 -7.02 9.81 22.44
N GLN A 94 -7.89 10.69 22.95
CA GLN A 94 -8.29 10.67 24.36
C GLN A 94 -9.05 9.39 24.72
N ALA A 95 -10.00 8.97 23.87
CA ALA A 95 -10.76 7.74 24.08
C ALA A 95 -9.85 6.49 24.10
N TYR A 96 -8.90 6.41 23.17
CA TYR A 96 -7.96 5.30 23.11
C TYR A 96 -7.06 5.26 24.36
N TYR A 97 -6.56 6.41 24.82
CA TYR A 97 -5.80 6.48 26.06
C TYR A 97 -6.64 6.08 27.28
N ASN A 98 -7.90 6.50 27.35
CA ASN A 98 -8.78 6.14 28.45
C ASN A 98 -8.98 4.62 28.55
N ASP A 99 -9.19 3.97 27.40
CA ASP A 99 -9.50 2.54 27.32
C ASP A 99 -8.26 1.64 27.38
N LYS A 100 -7.16 2.03 26.73
CA LYS A 100 -5.97 1.19 26.50
C LYS A 100 -4.71 1.66 27.24
N LYS A 101 -4.72 2.86 27.84
CA LYS A 101 -3.56 3.49 28.50
C LYS A 101 -2.35 3.71 27.58
N LEU A 102 -2.60 3.81 26.27
CA LEU A 102 -1.61 4.09 25.22
C LEU A 102 -2.12 5.22 24.32
N TYR A 103 -1.24 5.86 23.56
CA TYR A 103 -1.63 6.87 22.57
C TYR A 103 -1.51 6.28 21.17
N LYS A 104 -2.64 6.08 20.48
CA LYS A 104 -2.70 5.59 19.11
C LYS A 104 -3.76 6.37 18.34
N VAL A 105 -3.49 6.65 17.08
CA VAL A 105 -4.45 7.13 16.08
C VAL A 105 -4.50 6.16 14.92
N ILE A 106 -5.71 5.83 14.47
CA ILE A 106 -5.96 4.89 13.38
C ILE A 106 -6.63 5.65 12.25
N PHE A 107 -5.92 5.83 11.15
CA PHE A 107 -6.45 6.52 9.98
C PHE A 107 -7.18 5.54 9.06
N THR A 108 -8.35 5.98 8.60
CA THR A 108 -9.25 5.24 7.72
C THR A 108 -9.73 6.16 6.60
N GLY A 109 -10.42 5.62 5.60
CA GLY A 109 -10.97 6.41 4.51
C GLY A 109 -9.96 6.71 3.40
N MET A 110 -10.36 7.59 2.49
CA MET A 110 -9.58 7.92 1.28
C MET A 110 -8.70 9.15 1.52
N PRO A 111 -7.40 9.11 1.18
CA PRO A 111 -6.54 10.28 1.13
C PRO A 111 -7.10 11.42 0.29
N LYS A 112 -6.80 12.65 0.71
CA LYS A 112 -7.03 13.84 -0.10
C LYS A 112 -6.15 13.83 -1.35
N ALA A 113 -6.59 14.58 -2.36
CA ALA A 113 -5.82 14.80 -3.58
C ALA A 113 -4.46 15.44 -3.27
N GLU A 114 -4.42 16.38 -2.33
CA GLU A 114 -3.21 17.14 -2.00
C GLU A 114 -3.03 17.27 -0.49
N TYR A 115 -1.76 17.27 -0.08
CA TYR A 115 -1.32 17.62 1.27
C TYR A 115 -0.17 18.60 1.17
N THR A 116 -0.18 19.60 2.03
CA THR A 116 0.93 20.53 2.29
C THR A 116 1.59 20.17 3.62
N GLN A 117 2.71 20.81 3.93
CA GLN A 117 3.37 20.62 5.22
C GLN A 117 2.53 21.09 6.41
N LEU A 118 1.68 22.11 6.22
CA LEU A 118 0.85 22.69 7.27
C LEU A 118 -0.41 21.88 7.57
N ASN A 119 -0.87 21.08 6.61
CA ASN A 119 -2.02 20.20 6.75
C ASN A 119 -1.70 18.73 6.51
N SER A 120 -0.44 18.33 6.72
CA SER A 120 -0.07 16.92 6.76
C SER A 120 -0.76 16.23 7.94
N LEU A 121 -1.12 14.95 7.80
CA LEU A 121 -1.74 14.19 8.90
C LEU A 121 -0.82 14.15 10.13
N ALA A 122 0.51 14.04 9.89
CA ALA A 122 1.50 14.14 10.96
C ALA A 122 1.42 15.49 11.69
N ARG A 123 1.26 16.61 10.97
CA ARG A 123 1.11 17.93 11.57
C ARG A 123 -0.18 18.06 12.37
N LEU A 124 -1.30 17.55 11.85
CA LEU A 124 -2.58 17.57 12.57
C LEU A 124 -2.49 16.82 13.91
N VAL A 125 -1.84 15.65 13.92
CA VAL A 125 -1.61 14.86 15.14
C VAL A 125 -0.72 15.62 16.12
N ILE A 126 0.37 16.23 15.66
CA ILE A 126 1.29 17.03 16.50
C ILE A 126 0.57 18.23 17.12
N ASP A 127 -0.21 18.98 16.34
CA ASP A 127 -0.95 20.15 16.84
C ASP A 127 -1.91 19.72 17.97
N VAL A 128 -2.71 18.68 17.74
CA VAL A 128 -3.68 18.19 18.75
C VAL A 128 -2.96 17.63 19.98
N ALA A 129 -1.87 16.90 19.79
CA ALA A 129 -1.05 16.38 20.88
C ALA A 129 -0.49 17.50 21.76
N TYR A 130 0.00 18.57 21.12
CA TYR A 130 0.52 19.74 21.82
C TYR A 130 -0.57 20.42 22.64
N ASP A 131 -1.75 20.64 22.03
CA ASP A 131 -2.89 21.27 22.69
C ASP A 131 -3.40 20.48 23.90
N LEU A 132 -3.44 19.15 23.80
CA LEU A 132 -3.96 18.28 24.85
C LEU A 132 -2.99 18.07 26.02
N TYR A 133 -1.70 17.94 25.72
CA TYR A 133 -0.74 17.40 26.68
C TYR A 133 0.41 18.33 27.03
N GLN A 134 0.42 19.55 26.47
CA GLN A 134 1.24 20.70 26.90
C GLN A 134 2.67 20.31 27.34
N TYR A 135 3.55 20.09 26.37
CA TYR A 135 4.98 19.78 26.57
C TYR A 135 5.30 18.42 27.21
N LYS A 136 4.32 17.53 27.42
CA LYS A 136 4.61 16.14 27.76
C LYS A 136 5.23 15.40 26.58
N ASN A 137 6.31 14.67 26.84
CA ASN A 137 6.83 13.69 25.90
C ASN A 137 5.87 12.50 25.84
N ILE A 138 5.04 12.48 24.81
CA ILE A 138 4.13 11.36 24.52
C ILE A 138 4.57 10.65 23.25
N ASN A 139 4.56 9.33 23.30
CA ASN A 139 4.78 8.49 22.12
C ASN A 139 3.41 8.17 21.53
N ILE A 140 3.13 8.64 20.32
CA ILE A 140 1.89 8.40 19.61
C ILE A 140 2.17 7.42 18.47
N GLU A 141 1.46 6.28 18.48
CA GLU A 141 1.43 5.36 17.34
C GLU A 141 0.47 5.88 16.27
N ILE A 142 0.91 5.89 15.02
CA ILE A 142 0.07 6.24 13.87
C ILE A 142 -0.10 5.00 13.00
N ASP A 143 -1.32 4.47 12.99
CA ASP A 143 -1.68 3.32 12.17
C ASP A 143 -2.32 3.80 10.85
N ILE A 144 -1.68 3.44 9.75
CA ILE A 144 -2.10 3.79 8.39
C ILE A 144 -2.60 2.57 7.59
N SER A 145 -2.64 1.40 8.22
CA SER A 145 -2.96 0.13 7.55
C SER A 145 -4.40 0.06 7.05
N LYS A 146 -5.27 0.93 7.56
CA LYS A 146 -6.71 0.99 7.27
C LYS A 146 -7.08 2.12 6.29
N ILE A 147 -6.08 2.83 5.76
CA ILE A 147 -6.27 3.87 4.74
C ILE A 147 -6.47 3.21 3.37
N TYR A 148 -7.45 3.72 2.61
CA TYR A 148 -7.65 3.31 1.23
C TYR A 148 -6.79 4.15 0.27
N PHE A 149 -5.59 3.66 -0.05
CA PHE A 149 -4.70 4.29 -1.02
C PHE A 149 -5.16 4.00 -2.45
N ASN A 150 -6.05 4.83 -2.99
CA ASN A 150 -6.60 4.74 -4.35
C ASN A 150 -5.53 4.59 -5.45
N GLU A 151 -4.40 5.31 -5.34
CA GLU A 151 -3.28 5.26 -6.28
C GLU A 151 -2.20 4.24 -5.89
N ARG A 152 -2.45 3.42 -4.85
CA ARG A 152 -1.48 2.49 -4.24
C ARG A 152 -0.17 3.18 -3.81
N LYS A 153 -0.25 4.48 -3.54
CA LYS A 153 0.88 5.35 -3.20
C LYS A 153 0.59 6.14 -1.93
N ILE A 154 1.62 6.29 -1.11
CA ILE A 154 1.61 7.22 0.01
C ILE A 154 2.23 8.53 -0.48
N LYS A 155 1.50 9.64 -0.31
CA LYS A 155 1.99 10.97 -0.67
C LYS A 155 3.01 11.40 0.39
N SER A 156 4.23 11.77 -0.01
CA SER A 156 5.29 12.14 0.92
C SER A 156 4.89 13.31 1.84
N SER A 157 4.11 14.26 1.32
CA SER A 157 3.58 15.39 2.07
C SER A 157 2.56 15.00 3.14
N MET A 158 1.93 13.83 3.05
CA MET A 158 0.91 13.36 4.01
C MET A 158 1.48 13.16 5.42
N PHE A 159 2.74 12.72 5.53
CA PHE A 159 3.43 12.48 6.80
C PHE A 159 4.71 13.30 6.95
N LYS A 160 4.86 14.36 6.13
CA LYS A 160 6.02 15.22 6.21
C LYS A 160 6.00 16.02 7.52
N ARG A 161 7.06 15.85 8.31
CA ARG A 161 7.40 16.71 9.45
C ARG A 161 8.14 17.94 8.93
N ILE A 162 7.88 19.09 9.54
CA ILE A 162 8.60 20.36 9.28
C ILE A 162 10.09 20.14 9.51
#